data_AF-A0A7I8E488-F1
#
_entry.id   AF-A0A7I8E488-F1
#
_cell.length_a   1.000
_cell.length_b   1.000
_cell.length_c   1.000
_cell.angle_alpha   90.00
_cell.angle_beta   90.00
_cell.angle_gamma   90.00
#
_symmetry.space_group_name_H-M   'P 1'
#
loop_
_entity.id
_entity.type
_entity.pdbx_description
1 polymer ?
#
loop_
_entity_poly.entity_id
_entity_poly.type
_entity_poly.pdbx_seq_one_letter_code
_entity_poly.pdbx_strand_id
1 'polypeptide(L)'
;MQINKLHKFYGKSFKDIFKSITFDNGNEFSRWKDMEIKPNTKEQRTKIYLGRPYHSCDRASNENCNALVRYFIKKGTDINTIDKKASIDINNKINQKKRKILGYLPAEKLFLDELTKINVTENTIFYKN
;
A
#
# COMPACT_ATOMS: atom_id res chain seq x y z
N MET A 1 -10.30 -9.29 -5.82
CA MET A 1 -9.84 -8.20 -4.93
C MET A 1 -8.44 -7.77 -5.33
N GLN A 2 -8.07 -6.50 -5.16
CA GLN A 2 -6.75 -5.98 -5.59
C GLN A 2 -5.58 -6.66 -4.86
N ILE A 3 -5.74 -7.06 -3.60
CA ILE A 3 -4.74 -7.83 -2.84
C ILE A 3 -4.36 -9.17 -3.51
N ASN A 4 -5.22 -9.74 -4.35
CA ASN A 4 -4.90 -10.95 -5.11
C ASN A 4 -3.90 -10.66 -6.22
N LYS A 5 -4.01 -9.50 -6.88
CA LYS A 5 -3.03 -9.05 -7.88
C LYS A 5 -1.68 -8.76 -7.20
N LEU A 6 -1.72 -8.13 -6.02
CA LEU A 6 -0.54 -7.86 -5.20
C LEU A 6 0.19 -9.16 -4.80
N HIS A 7 -0.56 -10.15 -4.32
CA HIS A 7 0.00 -11.46 -3.98
C HIS A 7 0.56 -12.18 -5.22
N LYS A 8 -0.13 -12.14 -6.35
CA LYS A 8 0.37 -12.72 -7.61
C LYS A 8 1.70 -12.08 -8.03
N PHE A 9 1.83 -10.77 -7.85
CA PHE A 9 3.03 -10.02 -8.22
C PHE A 9 4.25 -10.37 -7.36
N TYR A 10 4.10 -10.42 -6.04
CA TYR A 10 5.20 -10.75 -5.13
C TYR A 10 5.41 -12.25 -4.92
N GLY A 11 4.45 -13.08 -5.32
CA GLY A 11 4.54 -14.54 -5.24
C GLY A 11 4.87 -15.05 -3.84
N LYS A 12 5.94 -15.84 -3.74
CA LYS A 12 6.38 -16.47 -2.48
C LYS A 12 6.79 -15.44 -1.43
N SER A 13 7.39 -14.33 -1.85
CA SER A 13 7.90 -13.29 -0.96
C SER A 13 6.82 -12.41 -0.35
N PHE A 14 5.55 -12.57 -0.74
CA PHE A 14 4.45 -11.75 -0.24
C PHE A 14 4.36 -11.74 1.29
N LYS A 15 4.54 -12.90 1.94
CA LYS A 15 4.45 -13.04 3.40
C LYS A 15 5.59 -12.32 4.13
N ASP A 16 6.77 -12.31 3.52
CA ASP A 16 7.96 -11.68 4.09
C ASP A 16 7.87 -10.14 4.00
N ILE A 17 7.27 -9.65 2.90
CA ILE A 17 7.05 -8.22 2.66
C ILE A 17 5.87 -7.70 3.49
N PHE A 18 4.72 -8.38 3.45
CA PHE A 18 3.48 -7.94 4.09
C PHE A 18 3.16 -8.80 5.30
N LYS A 19 3.88 -8.56 6.41
CA LYS A 19 3.66 -9.25 7.69
C LYS A 19 2.27 -9.00 8.26
N SER A 20 1.76 -7.79 8.06
CA SER A 20 0.39 -7.40 8.40
C SER A 20 -0.08 -6.23 7.56
N ILE A 21 -1.39 -6.02 7.50
CA ILE A 21 -2.04 -4.87 6.84
C ILE A 21 -3.00 -4.22 7.83
N THR A 22 -3.06 -2.89 7.84
CA THR A 22 -3.95 -2.11 8.72
C THR A 22 -4.97 -1.33 7.91
N PHE A 23 -6.26 -1.44 8.21
CA PHE A 23 -7.34 -0.67 7.58
C PHE A 23 -8.09 0.22 8.59
N ASP A 24 -8.87 1.19 8.09
CA ASP A 24 -10.01 1.72 8.86
C ASP A 24 -11.18 0.74 8.88
N ASN A 25 -12.18 1.08 9.67
CA ASN A 25 -13.49 0.46 9.67
C ASN A 25 -14.37 0.91 8.48
N GLY A 26 -13.77 1.25 7.33
CA GLY A 26 -14.50 1.54 6.11
C GLY A 26 -15.30 0.30 5.65
N ASN A 27 -16.52 0.50 5.15
CA ASN A 27 -17.38 -0.60 4.71
C ASN A 27 -16.77 -1.40 3.54
N GLU A 28 -15.90 -0.76 2.75
CA GLU A 28 -15.10 -1.39 1.70
C GLU A 28 -14.16 -2.48 2.22
N PHE A 29 -13.81 -2.45 3.51
CA PHE A 29 -12.98 -3.44 4.20
C PHE A 29 -13.78 -4.41 5.08
N SER A 30 -15.12 -4.41 5.00
CA SER A 30 -15.98 -5.36 5.73
C SER A 30 -15.60 -6.83 5.50
N ARG A 31 -15.08 -7.14 4.31
CA ARG A 31 -14.60 -8.48 3.90
C ARG A 31 -13.13 -8.72 4.21
N TRP A 32 -12.56 -8.06 5.22
CA TRP A 32 -11.14 -8.19 5.57
C TRP A 32 -10.70 -9.64 5.85
N LYS A 33 -11.58 -10.49 6.42
CA LYS A 33 -11.28 -11.92 6.66
C LYS A 33 -10.96 -12.65 5.36
N ASP A 34 -11.67 -12.35 4.28
CA ASP A 34 -11.42 -12.94 2.95
C ASP A 34 -10.07 -12.47 2.37
N MET A 35 -9.58 -11.31 2.79
CA MET A 35 -8.30 -10.75 2.34
C MET A 35 -7.12 -11.42 3.02
N GLU A 36 -7.27 -11.90 4.25
CA GLU A 36 -6.23 -12.64 4.98
C GLU A 36 -5.91 -14.00 4.36
N ILE A 37 -6.86 -14.60 3.62
CA ILE A 37 -6.75 -15.95 3.07
C ILE A 37 -6.45 -15.88 1.57
N LYS A 38 -5.47 -16.64 1.08
CA LYS A 38 -5.16 -16.69 -0.36
C LYS A 38 -6.31 -17.35 -1.15
N PRO A 39 -6.70 -16.81 -2.33
CA PRO A 39 -7.87 -17.31 -3.07
C PRO A 39 -7.73 -18.78 -3.42
N ASN A 40 -8.83 -19.53 -3.33
CA ASN A 40 -8.90 -20.96 -3.64
C ASN A 40 -7.96 -21.82 -2.79
N THR A 41 -7.54 -21.33 -1.63
CA THR A 41 -6.72 -22.08 -0.66
C THR A 41 -7.23 -21.82 0.75
N LYS A 42 -6.71 -22.57 1.73
CA LYS A 42 -6.90 -22.29 3.17
C LYS A 42 -5.68 -21.60 3.79
N GLU A 43 -4.75 -21.14 2.95
CA GLU A 43 -3.48 -20.58 3.39
C GLU A 43 -3.67 -19.12 3.81
N GLN A 44 -3.33 -18.79 5.06
CA GLN A 44 -3.25 -17.41 5.51
C GLN A 44 -2.06 -16.72 4.81
N ARG A 45 -2.32 -15.62 4.11
CA ARG A 45 -1.32 -14.83 3.37
C ARG A 45 -0.75 -13.67 4.18
N THR A 46 -1.52 -13.10 5.09
CA THR A 46 -1.12 -11.99 5.98
C THR A 46 -2.16 -11.82 7.09
N LYS A 47 -1.86 -11.03 8.12
CA LYS A 47 -2.81 -10.63 9.18
C LYS A 47 -3.35 -9.24 8.92
N ILE A 48 -4.63 -9.02 9.14
CA ILE A 48 -5.28 -7.73 9.01
C ILE A 48 -5.71 -7.22 10.38
N TYR A 49 -5.38 -5.97 10.63
CA TYR A 49 -5.80 -5.24 11.82
C TYR A 49 -6.69 -4.06 11.40
N LEU A 50 -7.75 -3.83 12.16
CA LEU A 50 -8.63 -2.68 11.97
C LEU A 50 -8.35 -1.64 13.06
N GLY A 51 -8.34 -0.37 12.68
CA GLY A 51 -8.27 0.74 13.64
C GLY A 51 -9.43 0.71 14.62
N ARG A 52 -9.21 1.16 15.86
CA ARG A 52 -10.30 1.17 16.85
C ARG A 52 -11.39 2.18 16.44
N PRO A 53 -12.68 1.89 16.70
CA PRO A 53 -13.75 2.85 16.44
C PRO A 53 -13.48 4.19 17.13
N TYR A 54 -13.70 5.31 16.41
CA TYR A 54 -13.49 6.67 16.91
C TYR A 54 -12.05 7.03 17.35
N HIS A 55 -11.04 6.25 16.97
CA HIS A 55 -9.62 6.54 17.23
C HIS A 55 -8.87 6.87 15.95
N SER A 56 -9.02 8.10 15.45
CA SER A 56 -8.35 8.57 14.23
C SER A 56 -6.82 8.58 14.33
N CYS A 57 -6.26 8.70 15.54
CA CYS A 57 -4.82 8.74 15.78
C CYS A 57 -4.11 7.40 15.49
N ASP A 58 -4.80 6.26 15.53
CA ASP A 58 -4.24 4.93 15.22
C ASP A 58 -3.76 4.83 13.76
N ARG A 59 -4.13 5.80 12.91
CA ARG A 59 -3.85 5.82 11.47
C ARG A 59 -3.30 7.15 10.97
N ALA A 60 -2.61 7.90 11.84
CA ALA A 60 -2.08 9.23 11.49
C ALA A 60 -1.19 9.21 10.22
N SER A 61 -0.45 8.11 9.99
CA SER A 61 0.37 7.93 8.79
C SER A 61 -0.46 7.80 7.51
N ASN A 62 -1.58 7.08 7.56
CA ASN A 62 -2.47 6.89 6.41
C ASN A 62 -3.09 8.21 5.98
N GLU A 63 -3.58 9.01 6.92
CA GLU A 63 -4.16 10.33 6.63
C GLU A 63 -3.13 11.28 6.02
N ASN A 64 -1.89 11.27 6.53
CA ASN A 64 -0.81 12.03 5.94
C ASN A 64 -0.50 11.59 4.49
N CYS A 65 -0.50 10.29 4.21
CA CYS A 65 -0.33 9.77 2.85
C CYS A 65 -1.51 10.17 1.92
N ASN A 66 -2.74 10.11 2.40
CA ASN A 66 -3.92 10.53 1.66
C ASN A 66 -3.86 12.02 1.30
N ALA A 67 -3.37 12.86 2.21
CA ALA A 67 -3.15 14.28 1.94
C ALA A 67 -2.15 14.53 0.80
N LEU A 68 -1.08 13.72 0.69
CA LEU A 68 -0.13 13.81 -0.42
C LEU A 68 -0.78 13.51 -1.77
N VAL A 69 -1.69 12.54 -1.84
CA VAL A 69 -2.45 12.25 -3.06
C VAL A 69 -3.37 13.42 -3.43
N ARG A 70 -4.02 14.04 -2.43
CA ARG A 70 -4.90 15.20 -2.62
C ARG A 70 -4.19 16.48 -3.05
N TYR A 71 -2.87 16.56 -2.90
CA TYR A 71 -2.07 17.63 -3.51
C TYR A 71 -2.15 17.60 -5.04
N PHE A 72 -2.26 16.41 -5.63
CA PHE A 72 -2.34 16.22 -7.09
C PHE A 72 -3.78 16.11 -7.61
N ILE A 73 -4.69 15.55 -6.80
CA ILE A 73 -6.08 15.32 -7.17
C ILE A 73 -6.99 16.27 -6.39
N LYS A 74 -7.60 17.23 -7.10
CA LYS A 74 -8.52 18.21 -6.50
C LYS A 74 -9.67 17.53 -5.75
N LYS A 75 -10.10 18.13 -4.65
CA LYS A 75 -11.29 17.69 -3.92
C LYS A 75 -12.52 17.78 -4.85
N GLY A 76 -13.37 16.76 -4.82
CA GLY A 76 -14.56 16.64 -5.69
C GLY A 76 -14.31 15.99 -7.04
N THR A 77 -13.05 15.73 -7.42
CA THR A 77 -12.74 14.90 -8.59
C THR A 77 -13.05 13.43 -8.30
N ASP A 78 -13.80 12.80 -9.20
CA ASP A 78 -13.98 11.35 -9.20
C ASP A 78 -12.66 10.67 -9.55
N ILE A 79 -12.07 9.96 -8.57
CA ILE A 79 -10.77 9.30 -8.70
C ILE A 79 -10.82 8.22 -9.80
N ASN A 80 -11.98 7.64 -10.10
CA ASN A 80 -12.12 6.64 -11.15
C ASN A 80 -11.91 7.20 -12.56
N THR A 81 -11.97 8.52 -12.72
CA THR A 81 -11.71 9.21 -14.00
C THR A 81 -10.24 9.53 -14.24
N ILE A 82 -9.37 9.29 -13.25
CA ILE A 82 -7.93 9.53 -13.37
C ILE A 82 -7.30 8.40 -14.19
N ASP A 83 -6.64 8.77 -15.29
CA ASP A 83 -5.92 7.82 -16.13
C ASP A 83 -4.81 7.07 -15.36
N LYS A 84 -4.57 5.81 -15.74
CA LYS A 84 -3.52 4.95 -15.18
C LYS A 84 -2.16 5.64 -15.27
N LYS A 85 -1.83 6.32 -16.39
CA LYS A 85 -0.55 7.02 -16.54
C LYS A 85 -0.39 8.16 -15.53
N ALA A 86 -1.45 8.94 -15.31
CA ALA A 86 -1.46 10.00 -14.31
C ALA A 86 -1.33 9.43 -12.88
N SER A 87 -2.03 8.33 -12.58
CA SER A 87 -1.92 7.64 -11.29
C SER A 87 -0.49 7.15 -11.02
N ILE A 88 0.18 6.56 -12.02
CA ILE A 88 1.58 6.12 -11.92
C ILE A 88 2.51 7.31 -11.67
N ASP A 89 2.35 8.41 -12.42
CA ASP A 89 3.15 9.62 -12.25
C ASP A 89 3.00 10.25 -10.86
N ILE A 90 1.76 10.33 -10.35
CA ILE A 90 1.48 10.80 -8.98
C ILE A 90 2.19 9.91 -7.94
N ASN A 91 2.05 8.58 -8.06
CA ASN A 91 2.71 7.65 -7.14
C ASN A 91 4.24 7.76 -7.19
N ASN A 92 4.81 7.89 -8.40
CA ASN A 92 6.26 8.11 -8.57
C ASN A 92 6.70 9.38 -7.84
N LYS A 93 6.02 10.51 -8.06
CA LYS A 93 6.34 11.79 -7.41
C LYS A 93 6.26 11.68 -5.87
N ILE A 94 5.25 11.02 -5.34
CA ILE A 94 5.07 10.83 -3.89
C ILE A 94 6.18 9.94 -3.29
N ASN A 95 6.56 8.87 -3.97
CA ASN A 95 7.54 7.90 -3.47
C ASN A 95 8.99 8.34 -3.69
N GLN A 96 9.24 9.16 -4.72
CA GLN A 96 10.55 9.78 -4.98
C GLN A 96 10.79 11.06 -4.15
N LYS A 97 9.74 11.67 -3.58
CA LYS A 97 9.85 12.85 -2.72
C LYS A 97 10.78 12.56 -1.53
N LYS A 98 11.84 13.37 -1.39
CA LYS A 98 12.72 13.37 -0.21
C LYS A 98 11.95 13.78 1.04
N ARG A 99 12.00 12.98 2.10
CA ARG A 99 11.26 13.25 3.35
C ARG A 99 12.23 13.47 4.49
N LYS A 100 12.08 14.56 5.24
CA LYS A 100 12.94 14.89 6.39
C LYS A 100 12.98 13.75 7.43
N ILE A 101 11.84 13.14 7.72
CA ILE A 101 11.72 11.99 8.65
C ILE A 101 12.53 10.76 8.20
N LEU A 102 12.84 10.66 6.91
CA LEU A 102 13.63 9.58 6.31
C LEU A 102 15.07 10.01 6.03
N GLY A 103 15.59 11.01 6.74
CA GLY A 103 16.93 11.55 6.49
C GLY A 103 17.08 12.17 5.11
N TYR A 104 16.01 12.77 4.58
CA TYR A 104 15.93 13.30 3.21
C TYR A 104 16.11 12.25 2.10
N LEU A 105 15.92 10.97 2.41
CA LEU A 105 15.89 9.90 1.41
C LEU A 105 14.46 9.71 0.84
N PRO A 106 14.34 9.25 -0.42
CA PRO A 106 13.07 8.82 -0.98
C PRO A 106 12.54 7.56 -0.31
N ALA A 107 11.22 7.47 -0.13
CA ALA A 107 10.58 6.28 0.43
C ALA A 107 10.75 5.06 -0.49
N GLU A 108 10.76 5.25 -1.82
CA GLU A 108 11.01 4.18 -2.78
C GLU A 108 12.38 3.53 -2.57
N LYS A 109 13.43 4.33 -2.41
CA LYS A 109 14.78 3.83 -2.18
C LYS A 109 14.83 2.96 -0.92
N LEU A 110 14.33 3.50 0.19
CA LEU A 110 14.35 2.78 1.47
C LEU A 110 13.54 1.47 1.40
N PHE A 111 12.42 1.47 0.68
CA PHE A 111 11.66 0.24 0.46
C PHE A 111 12.46 -0.80 -0.35
N LEU A 112 13.14 -0.40 -1.42
CA LEU A 112 14.02 -1.29 -2.20
C LEU A 112 15.20 -1.82 -1.37
N ASP A 113 15.78 -0.99 -0.51
CA ASP A 113 16.85 -1.39 0.41
C ASP A 113 16.35 -2.47 1.40
N GLU A 114 15.13 -2.33 1.94
CA GLU A 114 14.51 -3.35 2.80
C GLU A 114 14.17 -4.64 2.04
N LEU A 115 13.69 -4.54 0.80
CA LEU A 115 13.45 -5.71 -0.06
C LEU A 115 14.74 -6.49 -0.34
N THR A 116 15.85 -5.78 -0.55
CA THR A 116 17.16 -6.40 -0.79
C THR A 116 17.61 -7.22 0.41
N LYS A 117 17.35 -6.76 1.64
CA LYS A 117 17.68 -7.50 2.88
C LYS A 117 16.96 -8.83 3.01
N ILE A 118 15.79 -8.98 2.39
CA ILE A 118 15.01 -10.23 2.36
C ILE A 118 15.18 -10.99 1.02
N ASN A 119 16.24 -10.67 0.25
CA ASN A 119 16.58 -11.29 -1.03
C ASN A 119 15.48 -11.13 -2.11
N VAL A 120 14.71 -10.05 -2.08
CA VAL A 120 13.74 -9.71 -3.13
C VAL A 120 14.34 -8.66 -4.06
N THR A 121 14.82 -9.11 -5.22
CA THR A 121 15.48 -8.26 -6.23
C THR A 121 14.67 -8.06 -7.50
N GLU A 122 13.70 -8.94 -7.76
CA GLU A 122 12.81 -8.90 -8.93
C GLU A 122 11.39 -8.47 -8.51
N ASN A 123 10.60 -7.95 -9.45
CA ASN A 123 9.20 -7.55 -9.22
C ASN A 123 9.05 -6.67 -7.96
N THR A 124 9.83 -5.59 -7.90
CA THR A 124 10.00 -4.80 -6.67
C THR A 124 8.89 -3.78 -6.44
N ILE A 125 8.42 -3.10 -7.50
CA ILE A 125 7.46 -1.99 -7.37
C ILE A 125 6.16 -2.32 -8.10
N PHE A 126 5.14 -2.73 -7.34
CA PHE A 126 3.85 -3.19 -7.86
C PHE A 126 3.15 -2.17 -8.77
N TYR A 127 3.05 -0.91 -8.35
CA TYR A 127 2.22 0.09 -9.03
C TYR A 127 2.79 0.58 -10.37
N LYS A 128 4.04 0.22 -10.70
CA LYS A 128 4.67 0.57 -11.98
C LYS A 128 4.29 -0.38 -13.13
N ASN A 129 3.58 -1.49 -12.83
CA ASN A 129 3.15 -2.50 -13.81
C ASN A 129 1.71 -2.30 -14.30
#